data_AF-A0A4Y7MNK6-F1
#
_entry.id   AF-A0A4Y7MNK6-F1
#
_cell.length_a   1.000
_cell.length_b   1.000
_cell.length_c   1.000
_cell.angle_alpha   90.00
_cell.angle_beta   90.00
_cell.angle_gamma   90.00
#
_symmetry.space_group_name_H-M   'P 1'
#
loop_
_entity.id
_entity.type
_entity.pdbx_description
1 polymer ?
#
loop_
_entity_poly.entity_id
_entity_poly.type
_entity_poly.pdbx_seq_one_letter_code
_entity_poly.pdbx_strand_id
1 'polypeptide(L)'
;MSAEREAPGEDSIRVVCRFRPLNDAEERAGSKFVVKFPPGTDDQCINLGGKVYMFDKVFKPNASQEKVYNEAAKSIVKDVLMGYNGTIFAYGQTSSVSKVNLSVHEDKNRIPYVKGVTERFVTSPEEVFEVIEEGKANRHIAVTNMNEHSSRSHSVFLINVKQENLENQKKLSGKLYLVDLAGSEKVSKTGAEGTVLDEAKNINKSLSALGNVISALADGNKSHIPYRDSKLTRILQESLGGNARTTIVTCCSPASFNEAETKTTLDFGRRAKTIKNAVTVNEELTAEEWKRRYEKEKEKAQRYKTKLEIAEAELNRWRSGESVGQEEQINLRDAMDVSTISVDLTPVAPVAPVLPPVVAAPAVRADWDSERERLYQQLDDKDEEINQQSQLVEKLKEQMMEQEELIGATRRDYESLQQEMNRIQAENESAKEEVKEVLQALEELAVNYDQKSQEVEAKNRDNETVNEELSQRQSQLNSTLSELAQ
;
A
#
# COMPACT_ATOMS: atom_id res chain seq x y z
N MET A 1 -11.24 -11.38 27.91
CA MET A 1 -11.28 -11.45 26.44
C MET A 1 -9.90 -11.13 25.89
N SER A 2 -9.21 -12.18 25.46
CA SER A 2 -7.91 -12.15 24.80
C SER A 2 -8.07 -11.40 23.48
N ALA A 3 -7.28 -10.35 23.25
CA ALA A 3 -7.11 -9.84 21.90
C ALA A 3 -6.12 -10.78 21.21
N GLU A 4 -6.61 -11.95 20.78
CA GLU A 4 -5.97 -12.64 19.67
C GLU A 4 -5.96 -11.64 18.51
N ARG A 5 -4.78 -11.38 17.92
CA ARG A 5 -4.75 -10.71 16.61
C ARG A 5 -5.67 -11.54 15.72
N GLU A 6 -6.78 -10.96 15.26
CA GLU A 6 -7.63 -11.59 14.26
C GLU A 6 -6.71 -12.06 13.13
N ALA A 7 -6.68 -13.37 12.89
CA ALA A 7 -5.88 -13.93 11.81
C ALA A 7 -6.29 -13.21 10.51
N PRO A 8 -5.34 -12.85 9.63
CA PRO A 8 -5.66 -12.20 8.37
C PRO A 8 -6.73 -13.00 7.63
N GLY A 9 -7.86 -12.36 7.33
CA GLY A 9 -8.93 -12.99 6.57
C GLY A 9 -8.46 -13.21 5.14
N GLU A 10 -8.52 -14.45 4.65
CA GLU A 10 -8.34 -14.72 3.23
C GLU A 10 -9.56 -14.17 2.48
N ASP A 11 -9.34 -13.16 1.62
CA ASP A 11 -10.38 -12.58 0.76
C ASP A 11 -9.99 -12.74 -0.70
N SER A 12 -10.88 -13.25 -1.54
CA SER A 12 -10.58 -13.42 -2.96
C SER A 12 -10.83 -12.12 -3.71
N ILE A 13 -10.00 -11.82 -4.73
CA ILE A 13 -10.24 -10.65 -5.58
C ILE A 13 -11.58 -10.81 -6.28
N ARG A 14 -12.47 -9.83 -6.07
CA ARG A 14 -13.76 -9.77 -6.73
C ARG A 14 -13.58 -9.25 -8.15
N VAL A 15 -14.14 -9.92 -9.14
CA VAL A 15 -14.08 -9.51 -10.54
C VAL A 15 -15.48 -9.35 -11.10
N VAL A 16 -15.77 -8.12 -11.52
CA VAL A 16 -17.01 -7.77 -12.21
C VAL A 16 -16.70 -7.39 -13.66
N CYS A 17 -17.60 -7.71 -14.56
CA CYS A 17 -17.46 -7.42 -15.99
C CYS A 17 -18.53 -6.41 -16.40
N ARG A 18 -18.14 -5.36 -17.13
CA ARG A 18 -19.06 -4.34 -17.63
C ARG A 18 -18.93 -4.22 -19.14
N PHE A 19 -20.02 -4.47 -19.85
CA PHE A 19 -20.10 -4.23 -21.28
C PHE A 19 -20.71 -2.86 -21.53
N ARG A 20 -20.06 -2.05 -22.37
CA ARG A 20 -20.64 -0.79 -22.87
C ARG A 20 -21.52 -1.05 -24.11
N PRO A 21 -22.39 -0.10 -24.50
CA PRO A 21 -22.99 -0.11 -25.84
C PRO A 21 -21.93 -0.03 -26.94
N LEU A 22 -22.32 -0.36 -28.18
CA LEU A 22 -21.49 -0.04 -29.35
C LEU A 22 -21.29 1.48 -29.43
N ASN A 23 -20.10 1.90 -29.84
CA ASN A 23 -19.82 3.32 -30.07
C ASN A 23 -19.98 3.68 -31.55
N ASP A 24 -20.09 4.96 -31.86
CA ASP A 24 -20.32 5.42 -33.24
C ASP A 24 -19.26 4.93 -34.24
N ALA A 25 -18.01 4.78 -33.80
CA ALA A 25 -16.94 4.27 -34.66
C ALA A 25 -17.13 2.78 -35.00
N GLU A 26 -17.52 1.97 -34.03
CA GLU A 26 -17.85 0.55 -34.21
C GLU A 26 -19.10 0.38 -35.06
N GLU A 27 -20.12 1.23 -34.87
CA GLU A 27 -21.35 1.24 -35.66
C GLU A 27 -21.06 1.65 -37.12
N ARG A 28 -20.29 2.72 -37.33
CA ARG A 28 -19.83 3.14 -38.68
C ARG A 28 -18.99 2.07 -39.37
N ALA A 29 -18.18 1.33 -38.61
CA ALA A 29 -17.40 0.21 -39.12
C ALA A 29 -18.24 -1.06 -39.39
N GLY A 30 -19.56 -1.04 -39.14
CA GLY A 30 -20.45 -2.18 -39.35
C GLY A 30 -20.23 -3.32 -38.35
N SER A 31 -19.69 -3.03 -37.16
CA SER A 31 -19.43 -4.04 -36.14
C SER A 31 -20.72 -4.63 -35.57
N LYS A 32 -20.75 -5.94 -35.39
CA LYS A 32 -21.89 -6.66 -34.79
C LYS A 32 -21.72 -6.78 -33.28
N PHE A 33 -22.82 -6.80 -32.55
CA PHE A 33 -22.83 -7.18 -31.13
C PHE A 33 -22.64 -8.69 -31.01
N VAL A 34 -21.51 -9.15 -30.47
CA VAL A 34 -21.14 -10.59 -30.46
C VAL A 34 -21.24 -11.28 -29.09
N VAL A 35 -21.48 -10.51 -28.03
CA VAL A 35 -21.57 -11.04 -26.66
C VAL A 35 -22.98 -11.61 -26.42
N LYS A 36 -23.07 -12.78 -25.79
CA LYS A 36 -24.33 -13.37 -25.36
C LYS A 36 -24.39 -13.44 -23.84
N PHE A 37 -25.55 -13.11 -23.28
CA PHE A 37 -25.84 -13.19 -21.85
C PHE A 37 -26.83 -14.34 -21.62
N PRO A 38 -26.37 -15.53 -21.16
CA PRO A 38 -27.26 -16.66 -20.92
C PRO A 38 -28.34 -16.31 -19.88
N PRO A 39 -29.61 -16.71 -20.10
CA PRO A 39 -30.67 -16.51 -19.10
C PRO A 39 -30.47 -17.45 -17.90
N GLY A 40 -30.96 -17.06 -16.72
CA GLY A 40 -30.94 -17.89 -15.51
C GLY A 40 -29.59 -18.00 -14.79
N THR A 41 -28.64 -17.10 -15.05
CA THR A 41 -27.29 -17.12 -14.45
C THR A 41 -27.02 -15.93 -13.51
N ASP A 42 -28.05 -15.31 -12.94
CA ASP A 42 -27.96 -14.17 -11.99
C ASP A 42 -27.02 -13.01 -12.41
N ASP A 43 -26.89 -12.80 -13.72
CA ASP A 43 -25.93 -11.89 -14.34
C ASP A 43 -24.47 -12.19 -13.92
N GLN A 44 -24.03 -13.46 -13.94
CA GLN A 44 -22.65 -13.88 -13.63
C GLN A 44 -21.92 -14.49 -14.82
N CYS A 45 -22.63 -14.76 -15.92
CA CYS A 45 -22.14 -15.54 -17.04
C CYS A 45 -22.23 -14.77 -18.36
N ILE A 46 -21.21 -14.92 -19.21
CA ILE A 46 -21.22 -14.47 -20.61
C ILE A 46 -20.68 -15.54 -21.53
N ASN A 47 -21.14 -15.53 -22.78
CA ASN A 47 -20.57 -16.32 -23.86
C ASN A 47 -20.07 -15.40 -24.97
N LEU A 48 -18.80 -15.57 -25.34
CA LEU A 48 -18.14 -14.85 -26.42
C LEU A 48 -17.42 -15.84 -27.34
N GLY A 49 -17.85 -15.90 -28.60
CA GLY A 49 -17.25 -16.79 -29.60
C GLY A 49 -17.27 -18.27 -29.21
N GLY A 50 -18.31 -18.71 -28.47
CA GLY A 50 -18.46 -20.10 -28.01
C GLY A 50 -17.82 -20.41 -26.66
N LYS A 51 -16.99 -19.50 -26.12
CA LYS A 51 -16.36 -19.66 -24.80
C LYS A 51 -17.20 -19.00 -23.71
N VAL A 52 -17.42 -19.72 -22.62
CA VAL A 52 -18.18 -19.26 -21.46
C VAL A 52 -17.23 -18.73 -20.39
N TYR A 53 -17.55 -17.56 -19.83
CA TYR A 53 -16.81 -16.95 -18.72
C TYR A 53 -17.75 -16.69 -17.55
N MET A 54 -17.25 -16.93 -16.34
CA MET A 54 -17.98 -16.72 -15.08
C MET A 54 -17.27 -15.68 -14.21
N PHE A 55 -18.02 -14.69 -13.73
CA PHE A 55 -17.56 -13.57 -12.90
C PHE A 55 -18.47 -13.39 -11.69
N ASP A 56 -18.10 -12.53 -10.76
CA ASP A 56 -18.95 -12.24 -9.59
C ASP A 56 -20.18 -11.41 -9.98
N LYS A 57 -20.04 -10.58 -11.02
CA LYS A 57 -21.15 -9.87 -11.66
C LYS A 57 -20.83 -9.49 -13.10
N VAL A 58 -21.84 -9.43 -13.95
CA VAL A 58 -21.80 -9.02 -15.35
C VAL A 58 -22.85 -7.94 -15.57
N PHE A 59 -22.41 -6.73 -15.88
CA PHE A 59 -23.25 -5.62 -16.25
C PHE A 59 -23.46 -5.58 -17.76
N LYS A 60 -24.72 -5.63 -18.16
CA LYS A 60 -25.18 -5.42 -19.54
C LYS A 60 -25.05 -3.93 -19.93
N PRO A 61 -25.07 -3.59 -21.23
CA PRO A 61 -24.94 -2.21 -21.73
C PRO A 61 -25.89 -1.18 -21.11
N ASN A 62 -27.07 -1.61 -20.65
CA ASN A 62 -28.09 -0.76 -20.06
C ASN A 62 -28.00 -0.62 -18.52
N ALA A 63 -26.95 -1.16 -17.89
CA ALA A 63 -26.77 -1.04 -16.45
C ALA A 63 -26.50 0.42 -16.03
N SER A 64 -27.25 0.91 -15.05
CA SER A 64 -27.06 2.27 -14.50
C SER A 64 -25.78 2.37 -13.68
N GLN A 65 -25.23 3.58 -13.59
CA GLN A 65 -24.06 3.86 -12.75
C GLN A 65 -24.31 3.52 -11.28
N GLU A 66 -25.51 3.82 -10.78
CA GLU A 66 -25.93 3.48 -9.42
C GLU A 66 -25.89 1.97 -9.17
N LYS A 67 -26.41 1.16 -10.12
CA LYS A 67 -26.35 -0.30 -10.01
C LYS A 67 -24.91 -0.80 -9.99
N VAL A 68 -24.04 -0.25 -10.84
CA VAL A 68 -22.61 -0.59 -10.85
C VAL A 68 -21.96 -0.23 -9.51
N TYR A 69 -22.23 0.95 -8.95
CA TYR A 69 -21.69 1.36 -7.65
C TYR A 69 -22.15 0.44 -6.51
N ASN A 70 -23.46 0.20 -6.40
CA ASN A 70 -24.05 -0.62 -5.34
C ASN A 70 -23.49 -2.05 -5.36
N GLU A 71 -23.30 -2.60 -6.55
CA GLU A 71 -22.85 -3.97 -6.73
C GLU A 71 -21.32 -4.10 -6.65
N ALA A 72 -20.53 -3.15 -7.19
CA ALA A 72 -19.08 -3.31 -7.31
C ALA A 72 -18.25 -2.55 -6.25
N ALA A 73 -18.74 -1.42 -5.74
CA ALA A 73 -17.93 -0.48 -4.96
C ALA A 73 -18.41 -0.27 -3.52
N LYS A 74 -19.74 -0.29 -3.29
CA LYS A 74 -20.34 0.09 -2.00
C LYS A 74 -19.81 -0.70 -0.80
N SER A 75 -19.57 -2.01 -0.96
CA SER A 75 -19.00 -2.83 0.12
C SER A 75 -17.58 -2.38 0.46
N ILE A 76 -16.73 -2.15 -0.56
CA ILE A 76 -15.35 -1.67 -0.38
C ILE A 76 -15.33 -0.31 0.33
N VAL A 77 -16.23 0.60 -0.05
CA VAL A 77 -16.34 1.91 0.63
C VAL A 77 -16.68 1.74 2.11
N LYS A 78 -17.63 0.85 2.42
CA LYS A 78 -17.99 0.54 3.82
C LYS A 78 -16.80 -0.06 4.58
N ASP A 79 -16.08 -0.98 3.96
CA ASP A 79 -14.92 -1.64 4.60
C ASP A 79 -13.79 -0.63 4.87
N VAL A 80 -13.56 0.33 3.97
CA VAL A 80 -12.59 1.42 4.17
C VAL A 80 -12.97 2.26 5.39
N LEU A 81 -14.25 2.58 5.57
CA LEU A 81 -14.73 3.26 6.77
C LEU A 81 -14.60 2.41 8.03
N MET A 82 -14.39 1.10 7.92
CA MET A 82 -14.12 0.19 9.05
C MET A 82 -12.62 -0.02 9.30
N GLY A 83 -11.74 0.68 8.57
CA GLY A 83 -10.29 0.59 8.73
C GLY A 83 -9.61 -0.47 7.86
N TYR A 84 -10.30 -1.04 6.88
CA TYR A 84 -9.67 -1.90 5.88
C TYR A 84 -9.08 -1.06 4.74
N ASN A 85 -8.06 -1.59 4.06
CA ASN A 85 -7.67 -1.05 2.76
C ASN A 85 -8.60 -1.59 1.67
N GLY A 86 -8.95 -0.74 0.71
CA GLY A 86 -9.80 -1.04 -0.43
C GLY A 86 -9.12 -0.65 -1.74
N THR A 87 -9.32 -1.44 -2.79
CA THR A 87 -8.87 -1.07 -4.14
C THR A 87 -9.94 -1.40 -5.17
N ILE A 88 -10.23 -0.45 -6.05
CA ILE A 88 -11.13 -0.62 -7.19
C ILE A 88 -10.35 -0.35 -8.46
N PHE A 89 -10.23 -1.35 -9.32
CA PHE A 89 -9.61 -1.25 -10.64
C PHE A 89 -10.66 -1.08 -11.72
N ALA A 90 -10.41 -0.20 -12.68
CA ALA A 90 -11.03 -0.25 -14.00
C ALA A 90 -9.97 -0.71 -15.02
N TYR A 91 -10.23 -1.81 -15.72
CA TYR A 91 -9.31 -2.40 -16.70
C TYR A 91 -10.04 -2.71 -18.01
N GLY A 92 -9.59 -2.14 -19.13
CA GLY A 92 -10.20 -2.36 -20.45
C GLY A 92 -9.52 -1.57 -21.56
N GLN A 93 -10.07 -1.60 -22.77
CA GLN A 93 -9.51 -0.95 -23.97
C GLN A 93 -9.74 0.58 -23.98
N THR A 94 -8.69 1.39 -24.18
CA THR A 94 -8.75 2.88 -24.21
C THR A 94 -7.49 3.54 -24.86
N SER A 95 -7.63 4.67 -25.59
CA SER A 95 -6.58 5.35 -26.39
C SER A 95 -6.00 6.68 -25.84
N SER A 96 -4.69 6.97 -25.77
CA SER A 96 -4.03 8.31 -25.79
C SER A 96 -3.06 8.85 -24.67
N VAL A 97 -1.72 9.09 -24.87
CA VAL A 97 -0.77 10.04 -24.17
C VAL A 97 -0.01 9.61 -22.86
N SER A 98 0.94 10.39 -22.27
CA SER A 98 2.43 10.49 -22.41
C SER A 98 3.12 10.75 -21.02
N LYS A 99 4.44 11.01 -20.92
CA LYS A 99 5.31 10.68 -19.76
C LYS A 99 5.64 11.79 -18.74
N VAL A 100 5.51 11.47 -17.44
CA VAL A 100 6.28 12.04 -16.31
C VAL A 100 6.86 10.91 -15.45
N ASN A 101 8.11 11.02 -15.02
CA ASN A 101 8.84 9.93 -14.34
C ASN A 101 8.68 10.01 -12.81
N LEU A 102 7.76 9.22 -12.22
CA LEU A 102 7.46 9.20 -10.78
C LEU A 102 8.47 8.39 -9.95
N SER A 103 9.05 8.92 -8.86
CA SER A 103 9.98 8.16 -8.01
C SER A 103 9.27 7.38 -6.89
N VAL A 104 9.27 6.04 -6.98
CA VAL A 104 8.65 5.12 -5.99
C VAL A 104 9.71 4.59 -5.01
N HIS A 105 9.52 4.90 -3.73
CA HIS A 105 10.36 4.48 -2.60
C HIS A 105 9.63 3.43 -1.75
N GLU A 106 10.34 2.77 -0.84
CA GLU A 106 9.78 1.84 0.15
C GLU A 106 10.01 2.43 1.54
N ASP A 107 9.00 2.38 2.41
CA ASP A 107 9.14 2.79 3.81
C ASP A 107 9.84 1.72 4.67
N LYS A 108 9.99 1.98 5.97
CA LYS A 108 10.63 1.05 6.92
C LYS A 108 9.93 -0.32 7.00
N ASN A 109 8.66 -0.39 6.61
CA ASN A 109 7.84 -1.60 6.59
C ASN A 109 7.77 -2.24 5.20
N ARG A 110 8.59 -1.78 4.24
CA ARG A 110 8.59 -2.20 2.82
C ARG A 110 7.29 -1.86 2.07
N ILE A 111 6.52 -0.89 2.57
CA ILE A 111 5.32 -0.40 1.90
C ILE A 111 5.75 0.66 0.87
N PRO A 112 5.38 0.52 -0.41
CA PRO A 112 5.78 1.44 -1.45
C PRO A 112 5.01 2.77 -1.34
N TYR A 113 5.72 3.89 -1.47
CA TYR A 113 5.14 5.23 -1.54
C TYR A 113 5.79 6.06 -2.65
N VAL A 114 5.05 7.04 -3.16
CA VAL A 114 5.51 7.91 -4.25
C VAL A 114 5.98 9.24 -3.65
N LYS A 115 7.26 9.58 -3.84
CA LYS A 115 7.84 10.84 -3.30
C LYS A 115 7.30 12.03 -4.10
N GLY A 116 6.87 13.08 -3.39
CA GLY A 116 6.42 14.33 -3.99
C GLY A 116 4.98 14.34 -4.51
N VAL A 117 4.16 13.36 -4.11
CA VAL A 117 2.71 13.40 -4.36
C VAL A 117 2.07 14.45 -3.45
N THR A 118 1.16 15.23 -4.02
CA THR A 118 0.34 16.19 -3.27
C THR A 118 -0.75 15.44 -2.50
N GLU A 119 -0.78 15.60 -1.19
CA GLU A 119 -1.89 15.16 -0.34
C GLU A 119 -2.67 16.41 0.11
N ARG A 120 -3.99 16.38 -0.01
CA ARG A 120 -4.88 17.47 0.45
C ARG A 120 -5.87 16.94 1.46
N PHE A 121 -6.00 17.65 2.58
CA PHE A 121 -7.10 17.44 3.50
C PHE A 121 -8.36 18.06 2.91
N VAL A 122 -9.45 17.31 2.97
CA VAL A 122 -10.76 17.72 2.47
C VAL A 122 -11.78 17.53 3.58
N THR A 123 -12.72 18.47 3.70
CA THR A 123 -13.75 18.46 4.74
C THR A 123 -15.17 18.29 4.21
N SER A 124 -15.35 18.40 2.89
CA SER A 124 -16.64 18.30 2.22
C SER A 124 -16.55 17.46 0.93
N PRO A 125 -17.67 16.85 0.47
CA PRO A 125 -17.72 16.18 -0.82
C PRO A 125 -17.36 17.11 -1.99
N GLU A 126 -17.73 18.39 -1.89
CA GLU A 126 -17.47 19.40 -2.91
C GLU A 126 -15.96 19.59 -3.11
N GLU A 127 -15.19 19.71 -2.03
CA GLU A 127 -13.71 19.78 -2.09
C GLU A 127 -13.09 18.53 -2.73
N VAL A 128 -13.66 17.35 -2.48
CA VAL A 128 -13.20 16.11 -3.14
C VAL A 128 -13.39 16.21 -4.66
N PHE A 129 -14.55 16.69 -5.11
CA PHE A 129 -14.82 16.87 -6.53
C PHE A 129 -13.92 17.92 -7.17
N GLU A 130 -13.63 19.03 -6.47
CA GLU A 130 -12.68 20.05 -6.94
C GLU A 130 -11.27 19.46 -7.17
N VAL A 131 -10.78 18.66 -6.22
CA VAL A 131 -9.47 17.99 -6.37
C VAL A 131 -9.48 16.99 -7.53
N ILE A 132 -10.59 16.28 -7.75
CA ILE A 132 -10.75 15.37 -8.89
C ILE A 132 -10.74 16.16 -10.22
N GLU A 133 -11.48 17.26 -10.31
CA GLU A 133 -11.53 18.09 -11.52
C GLU A 133 -10.19 18.77 -11.81
N GLU A 134 -9.49 19.24 -10.79
CA GLU A 134 -8.12 19.74 -10.92
C GLU A 134 -7.17 18.64 -11.42
N GLY A 135 -7.26 17.44 -10.85
CA GLY A 135 -6.48 16.28 -11.30
C GLY A 135 -6.76 15.92 -12.77
N LYS A 136 -8.02 15.99 -13.20
CA LYS A 136 -8.42 15.80 -14.61
C LYS A 136 -7.91 16.92 -15.51
N ALA A 137 -8.00 18.17 -15.09
CA ALA A 137 -7.50 19.32 -15.85
C ALA A 137 -5.98 19.22 -16.05
N ASN A 138 -5.23 18.87 -15.01
CA ASN A 138 -3.79 18.64 -15.09
C ASN A 138 -3.44 17.44 -15.99
N ARG A 139 -4.25 16.37 -15.96
CA ARG A 139 -4.13 15.24 -16.90
C ARG A 139 -4.36 15.67 -18.36
N HIS A 140 -5.21 16.68 -18.60
CA HIS A 140 -5.52 17.22 -19.93
C HIS A 140 -4.46 18.21 -20.43
N ILE A 141 -3.94 19.10 -19.58
CA ILE A 141 -2.96 20.15 -19.97
C ILE A 141 -1.59 19.58 -20.34
N ALA A 142 -1.20 18.43 -19.78
CA ALA A 142 0.03 17.71 -20.19
C ALA A 142 0.00 17.22 -21.65
N VAL A 143 -1.13 17.41 -22.35
CA VAL A 143 -1.38 17.03 -23.74
C VAL A 143 -1.29 18.28 -24.62
N THR A 144 -0.08 18.73 -24.98
CA THR A 144 0.09 19.83 -25.94
C THR A 144 -0.15 19.39 -27.38
N ASN A 145 -0.97 20.17 -28.10
CA ASN A 145 -1.15 20.38 -29.55
C ASN A 145 -0.93 19.26 -30.60
N MET A 146 -0.76 18.00 -30.20
CA MET A 146 -0.45 16.92 -31.15
C MET A 146 -1.17 15.58 -30.92
N ASN A 147 -2.04 15.42 -29.92
CA ASN A 147 -2.83 14.19 -29.75
C ASN A 147 -4.00 14.39 -28.78
N GLU A 148 -5.21 14.62 -29.26
CA GLU A 148 -6.43 14.60 -28.45
C GLU A 148 -6.70 13.17 -27.94
N HIS A 149 -6.43 12.86 -26.66
CA HIS A 149 -7.19 11.86 -25.89
C HIS A 149 -6.69 11.66 -24.44
N SER A 150 -7.62 11.34 -23.53
CA SER A 150 -7.41 11.15 -22.09
C SER A 150 -6.96 9.75 -21.63
N SER A 151 -6.68 8.80 -22.54
CA SER A 151 -6.87 7.36 -22.23
C SER A 151 -5.64 6.42 -22.25
N ARG A 152 -4.39 6.91 -22.34
CA ARG A 152 -3.19 6.06 -22.17
C ARG A 152 -2.35 6.35 -20.92
N SER A 153 -2.85 7.15 -19.97
CA SER A 153 -2.24 7.25 -18.65
C SER A 153 -3.02 6.41 -17.63
N HIS A 154 -2.29 5.73 -16.74
CA HIS A 154 -2.89 5.18 -15.53
C HIS A 154 -3.12 6.32 -14.56
N SER A 155 -4.30 6.39 -13.95
CA SER A 155 -4.58 7.30 -12.85
C SER A 155 -4.83 6.49 -11.59
N VAL A 156 -4.14 6.85 -10.51
CA VAL A 156 -4.35 6.28 -9.19
C VAL A 156 -4.77 7.44 -8.30
N PHE A 157 -6.01 7.40 -7.83
CA PHE A 157 -6.55 8.35 -6.86
C PHE A 157 -6.66 7.66 -5.51
N LEU A 158 -5.99 8.22 -4.48
CA LEU A 158 -5.94 7.66 -3.14
C LEU A 158 -6.78 8.52 -2.20
N ILE A 159 -7.77 7.92 -1.56
CA ILE A 159 -8.51 8.52 -0.45
C ILE A 159 -8.02 7.84 0.83
N ASN A 160 -7.51 8.63 1.77
CA ASN A 160 -7.09 8.14 3.08
C ASN A 160 -8.10 8.62 4.14
N VAL A 161 -8.77 7.67 4.78
CA VAL A 161 -9.74 7.93 5.84
C VAL A 161 -9.11 7.54 7.16
N LYS A 162 -8.85 8.53 8.02
CA LYS A 162 -8.42 8.31 9.39
C LYS A 162 -9.57 8.65 10.31
N GLN A 163 -9.87 7.75 11.25
CA GLN A 163 -10.90 7.95 12.25
C GLN A 163 -10.36 7.66 13.64
N GLU A 164 -10.80 8.44 14.61
CA GLU A 164 -10.45 8.28 16.02
C GLU A 164 -11.76 8.16 16.80
N ASN A 165 -11.92 7.04 17.50
CA ASN A 165 -13.06 6.85 18.40
C ASN A 165 -12.72 7.49 19.75
N LEU A 166 -13.50 8.48 20.16
CA LEU A 166 -13.24 9.26 21.38
C LEU A 166 -13.53 8.48 22.68
N GLU A 167 -14.34 7.42 22.62
CA GLU A 167 -14.71 6.63 23.81
C GLU A 167 -13.64 5.60 24.17
N ASN A 168 -13.11 4.91 23.15
CA ASN A 168 -12.11 3.86 23.35
C ASN A 168 -10.71 4.24 22.85
N GLN A 169 -10.53 5.48 22.38
CA GLN A 169 -9.28 6.03 21.85
C GLN A 169 -8.64 5.24 20.70
N LYS A 170 -9.40 4.35 20.04
CA LYS A 170 -8.88 3.58 18.91
C LYS A 170 -8.80 4.43 17.67
N LYS A 171 -7.67 4.34 16.97
CA LYS A 171 -7.47 4.95 15.66
C LYS A 171 -7.54 3.89 14.58
N LEU A 172 -8.42 4.10 13.61
CA LEU A 172 -8.52 3.24 12.43
C LEU A 172 -8.14 4.05 11.19
N SER A 173 -7.49 3.37 10.25
CA SER A 173 -6.99 3.98 9.02
C SER A 173 -7.41 3.13 7.83
N GLY A 174 -8.20 3.68 6.91
CA GLY A 174 -8.62 3.01 5.69
C GLY A 174 -8.08 3.73 4.47
N LYS A 175 -7.41 3.01 3.57
CA LYS A 175 -6.96 3.56 2.28
C LYS A 175 -7.83 3.02 1.15
N LEU A 176 -8.43 3.90 0.36
CA LEU A 176 -9.15 3.56 -0.86
C LEU A 176 -8.36 3.98 -2.09
N TYR A 177 -7.93 3.01 -2.88
CA TYR A 177 -7.31 3.21 -4.18
C TYR A 177 -8.36 3.10 -5.29
N LEU A 178 -8.57 4.18 -6.03
CA LEU A 178 -9.35 4.19 -7.26
C LEU A 178 -8.38 4.23 -8.43
N VAL A 179 -8.31 3.13 -9.17
CA VAL A 179 -7.31 2.92 -10.20
C VAL A 179 -7.98 2.85 -11.57
N ASP A 180 -7.73 3.84 -12.39
CA ASP A 180 -8.12 3.91 -13.79
C ASP A 180 -6.92 3.49 -14.66
N LEU A 181 -6.98 2.27 -15.22
CA LEU A 181 -5.89 1.75 -16.03
C LEU A 181 -6.03 2.16 -17.50
N ALA A 182 -4.89 2.41 -18.13
CA ALA A 182 -4.77 2.62 -19.55
C ALA A 182 -5.22 1.39 -20.37
N GLY A 183 -5.44 1.63 -21.66
CA GLY A 183 -5.90 0.64 -22.62
C GLY A 183 -5.07 -0.62 -22.67
N SER A 184 -5.74 -1.77 -22.57
CA SER A 184 -5.11 -3.09 -22.66
C SER A 184 -4.85 -3.57 -24.10
N GLU A 185 -5.15 -2.76 -25.12
CA GLU A 185 -5.02 -3.17 -26.51
C GLU A 185 -3.58 -3.36 -26.98
N LYS A 186 -3.41 -4.29 -27.92
CA LYS A 186 -2.12 -4.50 -28.59
C LYS A 186 -1.69 -3.26 -29.35
N VAL A 187 -0.43 -2.85 -29.13
CA VAL A 187 0.23 -1.74 -29.85
C VAL A 187 0.10 -1.89 -31.38
N SER A 188 0.11 -3.11 -31.90
CA SER A 188 -0.01 -3.35 -33.35
C SER A 188 -1.35 -2.90 -33.95
N LYS A 189 -2.41 -2.74 -33.15
CA LYS A 189 -3.73 -2.29 -33.61
C LYS A 189 -3.90 -0.78 -33.60
N THR A 190 -3.02 -0.05 -32.92
CA THR A 190 -3.15 1.41 -32.79
C THR A 190 -2.68 2.16 -34.03
N GLY A 191 -2.00 1.48 -34.97
CA GLY A 191 -1.41 2.12 -36.15
C GLY A 191 -0.36 3.18 -35.81
N ALA A 192 0.15 3.17 -34.57
CA ALA A 192 1.08 4.18 -34.08
C ALA A 192 2.46 4.01 -34.71
N GLU A 193 3.04 5.10 -35.19
CA GLU A 193 4.38 5.16 -35.77
C GLU A 193 5.27 6.13 -34.99
N GLY A 194 6.60 5.98 -35.11
CA GLY A 194 7.58 6.88 -34.50
C GLY A 194 7.47 6.98 -32.97
N THR A 195 7.47 8.20 -32.45
CA THR A 195 7.45 8.49 -31.00
C THR A 195 6.19 7.99 -30.29
N VAL A 196 5.04 7.96 -30.99
CA VAL A 196 3.76 7.45 -30.47
C VAL A 196 3.82 5.94 -30.25
N LEU A 197 4.57 5.22 -31.09
CA LEU A 197 4.78 3.78 -30.95
C LEU A 197 5.56 3.45 -29.67
N ASP A 198 6.63 4.19 -29.41
CA ASP A 198 7.46 3.97 -28.22
C ASP A 198 6.76 4.36 -26.93
N GLU A 199 5.84 5.32 -26.99
CA GLU A 199 4.91 5.61 -25.89
C GLU A 199 3.98 4.41 -25.65
N ALA A 200 3.27 3.95 -26.69
CA ALA A 200 2.34 2.82 -26.61
C ALA A 200 3.00 1.53 -26.08
N LYS A 201 4.28 1.29 -26.42
CA LYS A 201 5.08 0.20 -25.84
C LYS A 201 5.29 0.35 -24.33
N ASN A 202 5.57 1.56 -23.85
CA ASN A 202 5.81 1.80 -22.42
C ASN A 202 4.53 1.65 -21.57
N ILE A 203 3.39 2.08 -22.10
CA ILE A 203 2.08 1.88 -21.47
C ILE A 203 1.79 0.38 -21.35
N ASN A 204 1.96 -0.35 -22.45
CA ASN A 204 1.77 -1.79 -22.46
C ASN A 204 2.80 -2.54 -21.61
N LYS A 205 4.00 -1.99 -21.37
CA LYS A 205 4.97 -2.57 -20.43
C LYS A 205 4.40 -2.66 -19.01
N SER A 206 3.78 -1.58 -18.53
CA SER A 206 3.18 -1.56 -17.18
C SER A 206 1.99 -2.51 -17.05
N LEU A 207 1.16 -2.64 -18.08
CA LEU A 207 0.05 -3.59 -18.12
C LEU A 207 0.50 -5.04 -18.31
N SER A 208 1.58 -5.26 -19.06
CA SER A 208 2.20 -6.59 -19.19
C SER A 208 2.81 -7.05 -17.88
N ALA A 209 3.49 -6.16 -17.15
CA ALA A 209 3.98 -6.44 -15.80
C ALA A 209 2.82 -6.78 -14.84
N LEU A 210 1.71 -6.03 -14.92
CA LEU A 210 0.50 -6.35 -14.16
C LEU A 210 -0.04 -7.75 -14.52
N GLY A 211 -0.11 -8.09 -15.81
CA GLY A 211 -0.51 -9.42 -16.27
C GLY A 211 0.42 -10.55 -15.77
N ASN A 212 1.73 -10.29 -15.68
CA ASN A 212 2.71 -11.23 -15.15
C ASN A 212 2.54 -11.44 -13.64
N VAL A 213 2.29 -10.37 -12.88
CA VAL A 213 1.98 -10.43 -11.45
C VAL A 213 0.72 -11.24 -11.20
N ILE A 214 -0.36 -10.95 -11.93
CA ILE A 214 -1.63 -11.70 -11.82
C ILE A 214 -1.43 -13.18 -12.13
N SER A 215 -0.67 -13.51 -13.18
CA SER A 215 -0.41 -14.90 -13.53
C SER A 215 0.42 -15.60 -12.47
N ALA A 216 1.45 -14.95 -11.95
CA ALA A 216 2.30 -15.47 -10.88
C ALA A 216 1.50 -15.75 -9.60
N LEU A 217 0.58 -14.86 -9.24
CA LEU A 217 -0.30 -15.01 -8.08
C LEU A 217 -1.36 -16.10 -8.31
N ALA A 218 -1.94 -16.17 -9.51
CA ALA A 218 -2.95 -17.17 -9.85
C ALA A 218 -2.38 -18.60 -9.89
N ASP A 219 -1.13 -18.76 -10.33
CA ASP A 219 -0.46 -20.07 -10.39
C ASP A 219 -0.07 -20.60 -9.00
N GLY A 220 0.05 -19.73 -7.98
CA GLY A 220 0.35 -20.08 -6.58
C GLY A 220 1.74 -20.68 -6.31
N ASN A 221 2.46 -21.10 -7.35
CA ASN A 221 3.71 -21.86 -7.26
C ASN A 221 4.98 -21.02 -7.32
N LYS A 222 4.88 -19.68 -7.37
CA LYS A 222 6.06 -18.82 -7.47
C LYS A 222 6.41 -18.22 -6.11
N SER A 223 7.63 -18.49 -5.64
CA SER A 223 8.20 -17.90 -4.42
C SER A 223 8.42 -16.38 -4.54
N HIS A 224 8.61 -15.88 -5.76
CA HIS A 224 8.82 -14.46 -6.03
C HIS A 224 7.80 -13.93 -7.04
N ILE A 225 7.07 -12.89 -6.66
CA ILE A 225 6.11 -12.19 -7.50
C ILE A 225 6.77 -10.91 -8.07
N PRO A 226 6.75 -10.68 -9.40
CA PRO A 226 7.54 -9.62 -10.05
C PRO A 226 6.90 -8.23 -9.94
N TYR A 227 6.56 -7.77 -8.73
CA TYR A 227 5.99 -6.43 -8.53
C TYR A 227 6.93 -5.31 -8.99
N ARG A 228 8.24 -5.56 -9.01
CA ARG A 228 9.28 -4.58 -9.36
C ARG A 228 9.39 -4.27 -10.86
N ASP A 229 8.78 -5.06 -11.73
CA ASP A 229 8.85 -4.87 -13.19
C ASP A 229 8.19 -3.56 -13.67
N SER A 230 7.35 -2.96 -12.84
CA SER A 230 6.62 -1.72 -13.11
C SER A 230 6.36 -0.93 -11.84
N LYS A 231 6.41 0.42 -11.93
CA LYS A 231 6.05 1.31 -10.83
C LYS A 231 4.59 1.12 -10.39
N LEU A 232 3.71 0.85 -11.35
CA LEU A 232 2.30 0.58 -11.12
C LEU A 232 2.14 -0.67 -10.25
N THR A 233 2.81 -1.78 -10.60
CA THR A 233 2.72 -3.03 -9.84
C THR A 233 3.37 -2.94 -8.47
N ARG A 234 4.37 -2.06 -8.27
CA ARG A 234 4.89 -1.72 -6.94
C ARG A 234 3.83 -0.99 -6.12
N ILE A 235 3.25 0.10 -6.64
CA ILE A 235 2.23 0.88 -5.92
C ILE A 235 1.02 0.02 -5.54
N LEU A 236 0.66 -0.94 -6.39
CA LEU A 236 -0.51 -1.82 -6.20
C LEU A 236 -0.18 -3.15 -5.52
N GLN A 237 1.01 -3.30 -4.94
CA GLN A 237 1.44 -4.54 -4.31
C GLN A 237 0.53 -4.91 -3.12
N GLU A 238 0.01 -3.93 -2.39
CA GLU A 238 -0.99 -4.18 -1.32
C GLU A 238 -2.33 -4.67 -1.89
N SER A 239 -2.70 -4.20 -3.08
CA SER A 239 -3.97 -4.52 -3.74
C SER A 239 -4.03 -5.93 -4.33
N LEU A 240 -2.87 -6.52 -4.65
CA LEU A 240 -2.76 -7.80 -5.36
C LEU A 240 -1.95 -8.78 -4.50
N GLY A 241 -2.61 -9.71 -3.82
CA GLY A 241 -1.96 -10.66 -2.91
C GLY A 241 -1.53 -10.06 -1.56
N GLY A 242 -1.90 -8.81 -1.25
CA GLY A 242 -1.53 -8.09 -0.03
C GLY A 242 -2.72 -7.79 0.88
N ASN A 243 -2.56 -6.77 1.73
CA ASN A 243 -3.58 -6.29 2.66
C ASN A 243 -4.50 -5.26 2.01
N ALA A 244 -5.45 -5.73 1.19
CA ALA A 244 -6.55 -4.91 0.69
C ALA A 244 -7.72 -5.78 0.22
N ARG A 245 -8.94 -5.26 0.37
CA ARG A 245 -10.12 -5.79 -0.35
C ARG A 245 -10.15 -5.21 -1.75
N THR A 246 -10.11 -6.08 -2.74
CA THR A 246 -9.88 -5.66 -4.13
C THR A 246 -11.04 -6.06 -5.02
N THR A 247 -11.58 -5.09 -5.77
CA THR A 247 -12.53 -5.33 -6.87
C THR A 247 -11.94 -4.88 -8.20
N ILE A 248 -11.98 -5.74 -9.20
CA ILE A 248 -11.58 -5.43 -10.58
C ILE A 248 -12.84 -5.33 -11.45
N VAL A 249 -13.02 -4.17 -12.08
CA VAL A 249 -14.04 -3.91 -13.11
C VAL A 249 -13.40 -4.08 -14.48
N THR A 250 -13.76 -5.15 -15.17
CA THR A 250 -13.33 -5.40 -16.55
C THR A 250 -14.27 -4.70 -17.53
N CYS A 251 -13.76 -3.69 -18.22
CA CYS A 251 -14.48 -2.87 -19.18
C CYS A 251 -14.33 -3.44 -20.59
N CYS A 252 -15.41 -4.01 -21.12
CA CYS A 252 -15.40 -4.78 -22.35
C CYS A 252 -16.21 -4.12 -23.47
N SER A 253 -15.71 -4.19 -24.72
CA SER A 253 -16.51 -3.87 -25.90
C SER A 253 -17.29 -5.12 -26.36
N PRO A 254 -18.57 -4.98 -26.73
CA PRO A 254 -19.34 -6.07 -27.32
C PRO A 254 -19.17 -6.18 -28.85
N ALA A 255 -18.37 -5.30 -29.47
CA ALA A 255 -18.21 -5.25 -30.93
C ALA A 255 -17.38 -6.42 -31.48
N SER A 256 -17.81 -6.97 -32.62
CA SER A 256 -17.07 -8.02 -33.35
C SER A 256 -15.65 -7.59 -33.70
N PHE A 257 -15.44 -6.31 -34.03
CA PHE A 257 -14.12 -5.75 -34.32
C PHE A 257 -13.15 -5.87 -33.12
N ASN A 258 -13.68 -5.76 -31.90
CA ASN A 258 -12.90 -5.79 -30.66
C ASN A 258 -12.93 -7.16 -29.95
N GLU A 259 -13.54 -8.19 -30.56
CA GLU A 259 -13.73 -9.51 -29.92
C GLU A 259 -12.43 -10.11 -29.36
N ALA A 260 -11.32 -10.01 -30.10
CA ALA A 260 -10.03 -10.55 -29.66
C ALA A 260 -9.46 -9.83 -28.42
N GLU A 261 -9.65 -8.52 -28.31
CA GLU A 261 -9.23 -7.75 -27.13
C GLU A 261 -10.14 -8.09 -25.95
N THR A 262 -11.45 -8.12 -26.17
CA THR A 262 -12.43 -8.50 -25.15
C THR A 262 -12.13 -9.89 -24.58
N LYS A 263 -11.78 -10.89 -25.41
CA LYS A 263 -11.34 -12.22 -24.92
C LYS A 263 -10.13 -12.12 -24.00
N THR A 264 -9.14 -11.29 -24.36
CA THR A 264 -7.93 -11.09 -23.56
C THR A 264 -8.25 -10.44 -22.21
N THR A 265 -9.11 -9.42 -22.19
CA THR A 265 -9.58 -8.76 -20.96
C THR A 265 -10.37 -9.72 -20.07
N LEU A 266 -11.24 -10.56 -20.64
CA LEU A 266 -11.99 -11.57 -19.90
C LEU A 266 -11.08 -12.67 -19.33
N ASP A 267 -10.06 -13.10 -20.07
CA ASP A 267 -9.06 -14.05 -19.59
C ASP A 267 -8.13 -13.47 -18.52
N PHE A 268 -7.89 -12.16 -18.55
CA PHE A 268 -7.26 -11.44 -17.44
C PHE A 268 -8.14 -11.49 -16.18
N GLY A 269 -9.41 -11.08 -16.29
CA GLY A 269 -10.34 -11.09 -15.16
C GLY A 269 -10.53 -12.48 -14.57
N ARG A 270 -10.63 -13.52 -15.41
CA ARG A 270 -10.75 -14.91 -14.98
C ARG A 270 -9.57 -15.37 -14.13
N ARG A 271 -8.35 -14.98 -14.48
CA ARG A 271 -7.15 -15.28 -13.69
C ARG A 271 -7.10 -14.45 -12.41
N ALA A 272 -7.42 -13.17 -12.48
CA ALA A 272 -7.38 -12.31 -11.30
C ALA A 272 -8.34 -12.77 -10.20
N LYS A 273 -9.51 -13.33 -10.58
CA LYS A 273 -10.51 -13.88 -9.65
C LYS A 273 -9.97 -15.01 -8.75
N THR A 274 -8.92 -15.71 -9.14
CA THR A 274 -8.37 -16.82 -8.32
C THR A 274 -7.36 -16.36 -7.28
N ILE A 275 -7.01 -15.07 -7.26
CA ILE A 275 -6.03 -14.50 -6.33
C ILE A 275 -6.68 -14.28 -4.98
N LYS A 276 -5.96 -14.65 -3.92
CA LYS A 276 -6.33 -14.40 -2.52
C LYS A 276 -5.47 -13.29 -1.93
N ASN A 277 -6.12 -12.38 -1.22
CA ASN A 277 -5.53 -11.31 -0.44
C ASN A 277 -5.60 -11.65 1.06
N ALA A 278 -4.61 -11.17 1.82
CA ALA A 278 -4.53 -11.36 3.27
C ALA A 278 -4.99 -10.07 3.94
N VAL A 279 -6.29 -9.97 4.22
CA VAL A 279 -6.94 -8.73 4.63
C VAL A 279 -6.91 -8.58 6.15
N THR A 280 -6.48 -7.42 6.63
CA THR A 280 -6.42 -7.04 8.05
C THR A 280 -6.90 -5.61 8.26
N VAL A 281 -7.52 -5.35 9.41
CA VAL A 281 -7.88 -3.98 9.81
C VAL A 281 -6.62 -3.21 10.22
N ASN A 282 -6.44 -2.00 9.70
CA ASN A 282 -5.38 -1.11 10.16
C ASN A 282 -5.86 -0.38 11.41
N GLU A 283 -5.53 -0.96 12.56
CA GLU A 283 -5.76 -0.38 13.88
C GLU A 283 -4.44 0.15 14.44
N GLU A 284 -4.38 1.46 14.68
CA GLU A 284 -3.32 2.09 15.44
C GLU A 284 -3.79 2.25 16.89
N LEU A 285 -3.05 1.63 17.82
CA LEU A 285 -3.26 1.85 19.25
C LEU A 285 -2.48 3.07 19.72
N THR A 286 -3.03 3.80 20.69
CA THR A 286 -2.34 4.92 21.32
C THR A 286 -1.12 4.44 22.10
N ALA A 287 -0.15 5.34 22.35
CA ALA A 287 1.03 5.03 23.16
C ALA A 287 0.65 4.51 24.56
N GLU A 288 -0.42 5.04 25.16
CA GLU A 288 -0.94 4.60 26.44
C GLU A 288 -1.50 3.17 26.38
N GLU A 289 -2.23 2.83 25.32
CA GLU A 289 -2.78 1.49 25.19
C GLU A 289 -1.73 0.45 24.78
N TRP A 290 -0.73 0.86 23.98
CA TRP A 290 0.49 0.08 23.77
C TRP A 290 1.22 -0.20 25.07
N LYS A 291 1.40 0.81 25.93
CA LYS A 291 2.02 0.66 27.24
C LYS A 291 1.23 -0.30 28.12
N ARG A 292 -0.10 -0.17 28.18
CA ARG A 292 -0.98 -1.07 28.95
C ARG A 292 -0.90 -2.52 28.45
N ARG A 293 -0.92 -2.74 27.13
CA ARG A 293 -0.76 -4.08 26.53
C ARG A 293 0.62 -4.66 26.82
N TYR A 294 1.66 -3.84 26.68
CA TYR A 294 3.03 -4.24 26.97
C TYR A 294 3.20 -4.66 28.43
N GLU A 295 2.69 -3.89 29.39
CA GLU A 295 2.73 -4.24 30.81
C GLU A 295 2.00 -5.57 31.09
N LYS A 296 0.82 -5.78 30.49
CA LYS A 296 0.07 -7.03 30.64
C LYS A 296 0.81 -8.24 30.05
N GLU A 297 1.40 -8.11 28.87
CA GLU A 297 2.19 -9.19 28.27
C GLU A 297 3.52 -9.41 29.00
N LYS A 298 4.14 -8.35 29.54
CA LYS A 298 5.32 -8.44 30.40
C LYS A 298 5.02 -9.22 31.69
N GLU A 299 3.87 -8.97 32.32
CA GLU A 299 3.43 -9.73 33.49
C GLU A 299 3.20 -11.21 33.15
N LYS A 300 2.56 -11.51 32.02
CA LYS A 300 2.38 -12.90 31.57
C LYS A 300 3.72 -13.58 31.29
N ALA A 301 4.62 -12.91 30.58
CA ALA A 301 5.96 -13.42 30.31
C ALA A 301 6.72 -13.71 31.62
N GLN A 302 6.62 -12.82 32.60
CA GLN A 302 7.20 -13.04 33.93
C GLN A 302 6.58 -14.25 34.63
N ARG A 303 5.25 -14.40 34.59
CA ARG A 303 4.55 -15.57 35.15
C ARG A 303 5.00 -16.87 34.48
N TYR A 304 5.11 -16.88 33.15
CA TYR A 304 5.59 -18.06 32.43
C TYR A 304 7.05 -18.37 32.75
N LYS A 305 7.90 -17.34 32.88
CA LYS A 305 9.30 -17.51 33.29
C LYS A 305 9.40 -18.13 34.69
N THR A 306 8.67 -17.61 35.67
CA THR A 306 8.63 -18.20 37.02
C THR A 306 8.11 -19.64 36.99
N LYS A 307 7.07 -19.95 36.20
CA LYS A 307 6.61 -21.34 36.03
C LYS A 307 7.69 -22.23 35.43
N LEU A 308 8.47 -21.73 34.48
CA LEU A 308 9.58 -22.46 33.88
C LEU A 308 10.68 -22.75 34.92
N GLU A 309 11.07 -21.76 35.72
CA GLU A 309 12.10 -21.88 36.76
C GLU A 309 11.71 -22.93 37.83
N ILE A 310 10.45 -22.92 38.28
CA ILE A 310 9.98 -23.91 39.27
C ILE A 310 9.95 -25.31 38.63
N ALA A 311 9.51 -25.43 37.38
CA ALA A 311 9.48 -26.72 36.67
C ALA A 311 10.89 -27.28 36.41
N GLU A 312 11.87 -26.42 36.11
CA GLU A 312 13.28 -26.78 35.99
C GLU A 312 13.86 -27.24 37.33
N ALA A 313 13.52 -26.55 38.43
CA ALA A 313 13.94 -26.96 39.77
C ALA A 313 13.37 -28.33 40.16
N GLU A 314 12.10 -28.57 39.85
CA GLU A 314 11.46 -29.88 40.03
C GLU A 314 12.19 -30.96 39.21
N LEU A 315 12.43 -30.70 37.93
CA LEU A 315 13.16 -31.62 37.03
C LEU A 315 14.57 -31.95 37.56
N ASN A 316 15.27 -30.98 38.14
CA ASN A 316 16.59 -31.20 38.71
C ASN A 316 16.56 -32.09 39.96
N ARG A 317 15.53 -31.98 40.82
CA ARG A 317 15.32 -32.90 41.96
C ARG A 317 15.06 -34.32 41.50
N TRP A 318 14.22 -34.50 40.48
CA TRP A 318 14.00 -35.81 39.86
C TRP A 318 15.32 -36.41 39.31
N ARG A 319 16.16 -35.57 38.69
CA ARG A 319 17.48 -35.97 38.17
C ARG A 319 18.52 -36.29 39.25
N SER A 320 18.44 -35.67 40.43
CA SER A 320 19.34 -35.95 41.57
C SER A 320 18.94 -37.20 42.37
N GLY A 321 17.85 -37.89 41.99
CA GLY A 321 17.36 -39.10 42.65
C GLY A 321 16.41 -38.84 43.82
N GLU A 322 15.95 -37.60 44.00
CA GLU A 322 14.90 -37.25 44.96
C GLU A 322 13.51 -37.52 44.38
N SER A 323 12.58 -38.01 45.19
CA SER A 323 11.16 -38.13 44.82
C SER A 323 10.39 -36.88 45.24
N VAL A 324 9.68 -36.23 44.31
CA VAL A 324 8.79 -35.11 44.61
C VAL A 324 7.38 -35.66 44.87
N GLY A 325 6.84 -35.43 46.07
CA GLY A 325 5.49 -35.88 46.46
C GLY A 325 4.39 -35.25 45.59
N GLN A 326 3.26 -35.94 45.40
CA GLN A 326 2.17 -35.46 44.52
C GLN A 326 1.61 -34.07 44.91
N GLU A 327 1.77 -33.65 46.16
CA GLU A 327 1.36 -32.34 46.66
C GLU A 327 2.38 -31.22 46.33
N GLU A 328 3.63 -31.58 46.02
CA GLU A 328 4.72 -30.65 45.66
C GLU A 328 4.95 -30.54 44.14
N GLN A 329 4.29 -31.39 43.34
CA GLN A 329 4.42 -31.39 41.88
C GLN A 329 3.68 -30.20 41.26
N ILE A 330 4.32 -29.53 40.30
CA ILE A 330 3.68 -28.41 39.61
C ILE A 330 2.52 -28.92 38.76
N ASN A 331 1.32 -28.43 39.08
CA ASN A 331 0.15 -28.64 38.26
C ASN A 331 0.11 -27.59 37.13
N LEU A 332 0.63 -27.95 35.96
CA LEU A 332 0.67 -27.08 34.76
C LEU A 332 -0.72 -26.59 34.31
N ARG A 333 -1.80 -27.23 34.79
CA ARG A 333 -3.19 -26.93 34.41
C ARG A 333 -3.87 -25.88 35.28
N ASP A 334 -3.43 -25.66 36.52
CA ASP A 334 -4.11 -24.72 37.42
C ASP A 334 -3.53 -23.31 37.28
N ALA A 335 -4.43 -22.36 37.02
CA ALA A 335 -4.14 -20.98 36.68
C ALA A 335 -4.28 -20.02 37.88
N MET A 336 -4.33 -20.51 39.12
CA MET A 336 -4.61 -19.67 40.30
C MET A 336 -3.60 -19.89 41.43
N ASP A 337 -3.04 -18.75 41.86
CA ASP A 337 -2.21 -18.48 43.04
C ASP A 337 -0.84 -19.16 43.16
N VAL A 338 0.19 -18.44 42.70
CA VAL A 338 1.57 -18.61 43.19
C VAL A 338 1.90 -17.40 44.05
N SER A 339 1.39 -17.40 45.29
CA SER A 339 1.67 -16.36 46.27
C SER A 339 2.09 -16.91 47.65
N THR A 340 2.25 -18.23 47.81
CA THR A 340 2.42 -18.85 49.14
C THR A 340 3.42 -20.01 49.22
N ILE A 341 4.49 -20.02 48.41
CA ILE A 341 5.59 -21.00 48.60
C ILE A 341 6.86 -20.26 49.03
N SER A 342 7.00 -20.09 50.34
CA SER A 342 8.27 -19.78 51.01
C SER A 342 8.91 -21.09 51.46
N VAL A 343 9.95 -21.55 50.75
CA VAL A 343 10.73 -22.73 51.17
C VAL A 343 11.85 -22.25 52.09
N ASP A 344 11.69 -22.51 53.39
CA ASP A 344 12.72 -22.32 54.41
C ASP A 344 13.73 -23.48 54.31
N LEU A 345 14.98 -23.17 53.95
CA LEU A 345 16.08 -24.13 53.90
C LEU A 345 16.89 -24.05 55.19
N THR A 346 16.75 -25.04 56.07
CA THR A 346 17.71 -25.26 57.17
C THR A 346 18.75 -26.31 56.77
N PRO A 347 20.05 -26.06 56.96
CA PRO A 347 21.10 -27.03 56.67
C PRO A 347 21.33 -27.93 57.89
N VAL A 348 21.23 -29.25 57.72
CA VAL A 348 21.68 -30.24 58.71
C VAL A 348 23.00 -30.86 58.23
N ALA A 349 23.99 -30.83 59.12
CA ALA A 349 25.37 -31.26 58.91
C ALA A 349 25.52 -32.78 58.71
N PRO A 350 26.60 -33.26 58.07
CA PRO A 350 26.80 -34.68 57.77
C PRO A 350 27.36 -35.45 58.96
N VAL A 351 26.82 -36.64 59.23
CA VAL A 351 27.43 -37.66 60.11
C VAL A 351 27.82 -38.85 59.24
N ALA A 352 29.10 -39.20 59.23
CA ALA A 352 29.63 -40.36 58.54
C ALA A 352 29.58 -41.61 59.44
N PRO A 353 29.15 -42.77 58.94
CA PRO A 353 29.55 -44.06 59.48
C PRO A 353 30.58 -44.74 58.57
N VAL A 354 31.62 -45.27 59.21
CA VAL A 354 32.64 -46.14 58.64
C VAL A 354 32.01 -47.51 58.33
N LEU A 355 32.14 -48.00 57.09
CA LEU A 355 31.76 -49.37 56.69
C LEU A 355 33.00 -50.26 56.50
N PRO A 356 32.92 -51.56 56.83
CA PRO A 356 34.00 -52.53 56.62
C PRO A 356 34.08 -52.94 55.13
N PRO A 357 35.23 -53.49 54.68
CA PRO A 357 35.40 -53.86 53.27
C PRO A 357 34.53 -55.08 52.92
N VAL A 358 33.49 -54.84 52.11
CA VAL A 358 32.68 -55.91 51.52
C VAL A 358 33.41 -56.42 50.28
N VAL A 359 33.93 -57.64 50.36
CA VAL A 359 34.39 -58.39 49.19
C VAL A 359 33.14 -58.90 48.46
N ALA A 360 32.77 -58.23 47.37
CA ALA A 360 31.60 -58.60 46.57
C ALA A 360 31.85 -59.91 45.79
N ALA A 361 30.85 -60.79 45.81
CA ALA A 361 30.82 -62.03 45.04
C ALA A 361 30.80 -61.76 43.51
N PRO A 362 31.24 -62.70 42.65
CA PRO A 362 31.49 -62.50 41.22
C PRO A 362 30.30 -61.97 40.41
N ALA A 363 29.06 -62.23 40.84
CA ALA A 363 27.84 -61.80 40.14
C ALA A 363 27.60 -60.28 40.23
N VAL A 364 28.00 -59.62 41.33
CA VAL A 364 27.74 -58.18 41.52
C VAL A 364 28.73 -57.33 40.69
N ARG A 365 29.95 -57.82 40.46
CA ARG A 365 30.95 -57.14 39.62
C ARG A 365 30.51 -56.98 38.17
N ALA A 366 29.79 -57.97 37.62
CA ALA A 366 29.29 -57.92 36.26
C ALA A 366 28.23 -56.80 36.07
N ASP A 367 27.31 -56.64 37.03
CA ASP A 367 26.33 -55.55 37.00
C ASP A 367 27.00 -54.17 37.11
N TRP A 368 28.03 -54.03 37.97
CA TRP A 368 28.80 -52.77 38.07
C TRP A 368 29.61 -52.46 36.80
N ASP A 369 30.17 -53.47 36.15
CA ASP A 369 30.93 -53.28 34.91
C ASP A 369 30.00 -52.88 33.75
N SER A 370 28.78 -53.46 33.65
CA SER A 370 27.76 -53.06 32.68
C SER A 370 27.22 -51.64 32.95
N GLU A 371 26.98 -51.28 34.20
CA GLU A 371 26.53 -49.92 34.53
C GLU A 371 27.62 -48.87 34.28
N ARG A 372 28.90 -49.23 34.52
CA ARG A 372 30.04 -48.37 34.17
C ARG A 372 30.14 -48.13 32.67
N GLU A 373 29.96 -49.17 31.85
CA GLU A 373 30.00 -49.05 30.39
C GLU A 373 28.84 -48.19 29.85
N ARG A 374 27.66 -48.31 30.46
CA ARG A 374 26.51 -47.44 30.18
C ARG A 374 26.77 -45.97 30.53
N LEU A 375 27.41 -45.70 31.66
CA LEU A 375 27.76 -44.34 32.09
C LEU A 375 28.81 -43.71 31.18
N TYR A 376 29.79 -44.48 30.70
CA TYR A 376 30.74 -43.99 29.69
C TYR A 376 30.05 -43.65 28.37
N GLN A 377 29.11 -44.48 27.92
CA GLN A 377 28.33 -44.18 26.72
C GLN A 377 27.51 -42.89 26.86
N GLN A 378 26.90 -42.65 28.02
CA GLN A 378 26.17 -41.40 28.29
C GLN A 378 27.08 -40.18 28.34
N LEU A 379 28.33 -40.35 28.79
CA LEU A 379 29.31 -39.26 28.81
C LEU A 379 29.71 -38.88 27.37
N ASP A 380 29.97 -39.87 26.52
CA ASP A 380 30.27 -39.65 25.09
C ASP A 380 29.09 -38.96 24.36
N ASP A 381 27.86 -39.40 24.61
CA ASP A 381 26.65 -38.78 24.04
C ASP A 381 26.51 -37.31 24.50
N LYS A 382 26.87 -37.01 25.76
CA LYS A 382 26.84 -35.65 26.32
C LYS A 382 27.95 -34.78 25.75
N ASP A 383 29.13 -35.33 25.52
CA ASP A 383 30.23 -34.61 24.86
C ASP A 383 29.90 -34.28 23.39
N GLU A 384 29.20 -35.18 22.67
CA GLU A 384 28.66 -34.86 21.35
C GLU A 384 27.62 -33.72 21.41
N GLU A 385 26.71 -33.74 22.38
CA GLU A 385 25.71 -32.68 22.57
C GLU A 385 26.36 -31.33 22.87
N ILE A 386 27.38 -31.30 23.73
CA ILE A 386 28.18 -30.10 24.04
C ILE A 386 28.88 -29.57 22.79
N ASN A 387 29.42 -30.46 21.95
CA ASN A 387 30.09 -30.05 20.72
C ASN A 387 29.11 -29.45 19.71
N GLN A 388 27.91 -30.04 19.57
CA GLN A 388 26.84 -29.50 18.71
C GLN A 388 26.36 -28.13 19.20
N GLN A 389 26.15 -27.97 20.51
CA GLN A 389 25.78 -26.67 21.09
C GLN A 389 26.88 -25.62 20.90
N SER A 390 28.15 -26.01 21.05
CA SER A 390 29.29 -25.10 20.84
C SER A 390 29.36 -24.60 19.40
N GLN A 391 29.11 -25.47 18.41
CA GLN A 391 29.04 -25.08 17.00
C GLN A 391 27.85 -24.16 16.70
N LEU A 392 26.70 -24.39 17.35
CA LEU A 392 25.54 -23.52 17.21
C LEU A 392 25.79 -22.13 17.79
N VAL A 393 26.44 -22.05 18.97
CA VAL A 393 26.82 -20.78 19.60
C VAL A 393 27.76 -19.98 18.68
N GLU A 394 28.72 -20.64 18.03
CA GLU A 394 29.65 -19.94 17.15
C GLU A 394 28.96 -19.40 15.89
N LYS A 395 28.04 -20.17 15.28
CA LYS A 395 27.17 -19.67 14.20
C LYS A 395 26.32 -18.48 14.62
N LEU A 396 25.76 -18.50 15.82
CA LEU A 396 24.95 -17.39 16.33
C LEU A 396 25.80 -16.14 16.57
N LYS A 397 27.06 -16.28 17.00
CA LYS A 397 27.99 -15.14 17.12
C LYS A 397 28.34 -14.54 15.77
N GLU A 398 28.59 -15.35 14.75
CA GLU A 398 28.83 -14.86 13.38
C GLU A 398 27.62 -14.05 12.88
N GLN A 399 26.41 -14.56 13.07
CA GLN A 399 25.18 -13.84 12.71
C GLN A 399 25.01 -12.53 13.49
N MET A 400 25.39 -12.49 14.78
CA MET A 400 25.36 -11.26 15.56
C MET A 400 26.35 -10.22 15.04
N MET A 401 27.58 -10.63 14.68
CA MET A 401 28.57 -9.72 14.08
C MET A 401 28.10 -9.15 12.75
N GLU A 402 27.52 -9.97 11.87
CA GLU A 402 26.94 -9.49 10.60
C GLU A 402 25.82 -8.47 10.83
N GLN A 403 24.97 -8.71 11.84
CA GLN A 403 23.90 -7.76 12.21
C GLN A 403 24.46 -6.45 12.77
N GLU A 404 25.50 -6.50 13.60
CA GLU A 404 26.15 -5.28 14.12
C GLU A 404 26.80 -4.46 13.00
N GLU A 405 27.45 -5.10 12.03
CA GLU A 405 28.01 -4.43 10.87
C GLU A 405 26.92 -3.77 10.00
N LEU A 406 25.80 -4.47 9.79
CA LEU A 406 24.65 -3.93 9.06
C LEU A 406 24.02 -2.72 9.77
N ILE A 407 23.89 -2.77 11.10
CA ILE A 407 23.42 -1.64 11.91
C ILE A 407 24.40 -0.46 11.78
N GLY A 408 25.71 -0.72 11.83
CA GLY A 408 26.76 0.28 11.65
C GLY A 408 26.74 0.93 10.26
N ALA A 409 26.50 0.16 9.20
CA ALA A 409 26.31 0.68 7.85
C ALA A 409 25.04 1.57 7.77
N THR A 410 23.92 1.07 8.27
CA THR A 410 22.64 1.80 8.26
C THR A 410 22.71 3.12 9.02
N ARG A 411 23.46 3.17 10.13
CA ARG A 411 23.66 4.39 10.91
C ARG A 411 24.47 5.45 10.14
N ARG A 412 25.53 5.02 9.43
CA ARG A 412 26.32 5.92 8.56
C ARG A 412 25.48 6.49 7.43
N ASP A 413 24.64 5.66 6.80
CA ASP A 413 23.72 6.10 5.75
C ASP A 413 22.69 7.10 6.29
N TYR A 414 22.16 6.86 7.49
CA TYR A 414 21.24 7.77 8.16
C TYR A 414 21.89 9.14 8.44
N GLU A 415 23.13 9.15 8.93
CA GLU A 415 23.89 10.39 9.17
C GLU A 415 24.14 11.17 7.86
N SER A 416 24.49 10.48 6.77
CA SER A 416 24.65 11.09 5.45
C SER A 416 23.34 11.68 4.93
N LEU A 417 22.23 10.93 5.07
CA LEU A 417 20.91 11.39 4.62
C LEU A 417 20.42 12.60 5.44
N GLN A 418 20.72 12.63 6.74
CA GLN A 418 20.39 13.75 7.62
C GLN A 418 21.15 15.02 7.20
N GLN A 419 22.42 14.91 6.83
CA GLN A 419 23.19 16.05 6.30
C GLN A 419 22.61 16.58 5.00
N GLU A 420 22.21 15.70 4.09
CA GLU A 420 21.63 16.09 2.80
C GLU A 420 20.23 16.71 2.97
N MET A 421 19.42 16.20 3.91
CA MET A 421 18.15 16.81 4.29
C MET A 421 18.33 18.23 4.83
N ASN A 422 19.31 18.45 5.72
CA ASN A 422 19.61 19.77 6.26
C ASN A 422 20.07 20.73 5.15
N ARG A 423 20.88 20.25 4.20
CA ARG A 423 21.32 21.03 3.03
C ARG A 423 20.13 21.45 2.16
N ILE A 424 19.25 20.51 1.81
CA ILE A 424 18.06 20.79 1.00
C ILE A 424 17.12 21.76 1.73
N GLN A 425 16.98 21.65 3.05
CA GLN A 425 16.19 22.61 3.84
C GLN A 425 16.76 24.03 3.76
N ALA A 426 18.09 24.19 3.84
CA ALA A 426 18.74 25.49 3.70
C ALA A 426 18.56 26.08 2.28
N GLU A 427 18.72 25.26 1.23
CA GLU A 427 18.49 25.69 -0.15
C GLU A 427 17.01 26.10 -0.37
N ASN A 428 16.07 25.41 0.25
CA ASN A 428 14.64 25.70 0.13
C ASN A 428 14.25 27.00 0.87
N GLU A 429 14.81 27.26 2.06
CA GLU A 429 14.62 28.55 2.75
C GLU A 429 15.23 29.71 1.96
N SER A 430 16.40 29.52 1.33
CA SER A 430 16.97 30.53 0.44
C SER A 430 16.05 30.83 -0.76
N ALA A 431 15.52 29.80 -1.41
CA ALA A 431 14.60 29.96 -2.54
C ALA A 431 13.28 30.64 -2.13
N LYS A 432 12.78 30.40 -0.91
CA LYS A 432 11.59 31.11 -0.41
C LYS A 432 11.83 32.61 -0.25
N GLU A 433 13.02 33.00 0.23
CA GLU A 433 13.34 34.43 0.37
C GLU A 433 13.46 35.09 -1.01
N GLU A 434 14.08 34.43 -1.99
CA GLU A 434 14.11 34.91 -3.39
C GLU A 434 12.70 35.09 -3.97
N VAL A 435 11.80 34.13 -3.75
CA VAL A 435 10.40 34.22 -4.21
C VAL A 435 9.68 35.40 -3.54
N LYS A 436 9.94 35.64 -2.25
CA LYS A 436 9.36 36.76 -1.50
C LYS A 436 9.85 38.11 -2.03
N GLU A 437 11.13 38.24 -2.35
CA GLU A 437 11.68 39.43 -3.00
C GLU A 437 11.03 39.69 -4.37
N VAL A 438 10.86 38.65 -5.19
CA VAL A 438 10.20 38.77 -6.50
C VAL A 438 8.73 39.18 -6.36
N LEU A 439 8.00 38.61 -5.40
CA LEU A 439 6.61 38.99 -5.14
C LEU A 439 6.48 40.45 -4.71
N GLN A 440 7.38 40.93 -3.84
CA GLN A 440 7.39 42.33 -3.42
C GLN A 440 7.67 43.26 -4.62
N ALA A 441 8.62 42.91 -5.50
CA ALA A 441 8.90 43.67 -6.71
C ALA A 441 7.71 43.69 -7.69
N LEU A 442 6.96 42.59 -7.79
CA LEU A 442 5.74 42.52 -8.61
C LEU A 442 4.61 43.39 -8.05
N GLU A 443 4.46 43.44 -6.73
CA GLU A 443 3.47 44.30 -6.07
C GLU A 443 3.79 45.79 -6.30
N GLU A 444 5.06 46.19 -6.15
CA GLU A 444 5.51 47.55 -6.47
C GLU A 444 5.28 47.90 -7.95
N LEU A 445 5.54 46.96 -8.86
CA LEU A 445 5.31 47.17 -10.29
C LEU A 445 3.80 47.33 -10.60
N ALA A 446 2.94 46.55 -9.94
CA ALA A 446 1.49 46.64 -10.12
C ALA A 446 0.95 47.99 -9.65
N VAL A 447 1.41 48.49 -8.50
CA VAL A 447 1.05 49.82 -7.99
C VAL A 447 1.51 50.92 -8.95
N ASN A 448 2.74 50.83 -9.46
CA ASN A 448 3.26 51.79 -10.44
C ASN A 448 2.47 51.76 -11.76
N TYR A 449 2.06 50.59 -12.23
CA TYR A 449 1.24 50.44 -13.43
C TYR A 449 -0.13 51.11 -13.24
N ASP A 450 -0.80 50.88 -12.10
CA ASP A 450 -2.11 51.49 -11.82
C ASP A 450 -2.03 53.02 -11.76
N GLN A 451 -1.00 53.56 -11.08
CA GLN A 451 -0.75 55.01 -11.06
C GLN A 451 -0.53 55.57 -12.47
N LYS A 452 0.26 54.89 -13.30
CA LYS A 452 0.51 55.34 -14.67
C LYS A 452 -0.74 55.24 -15.54
N SER A 453 -1.57 54.21 -15.34
CA SER A 453 -2.86 54.07 -16.02
C SER A 453 -3.79 55.24 -15.68
N GLN A 454 -3.92 55.60 -14.40
CA GLN A 454 -4.72 56.75 -13.96
C GLN A 454 -4.20 58.08 -14.55
N GLU A 455 -2.87 58.26 -14.63
CA GLU A 455 -2.27 59.44 -15.24
C GLU A 455 -2.58 59.54 -16.75
N VAL A 456 -2.53 58.41 -17.46
CA VAL A 456 -2.90 58.34 -18.89
C VAL A 456 -4.38 58.66 -19.09
N GLU A 457 -5.27 58.14 -18.25
CA GLU A 457 -6.70 58.49 -18.31
C GLU A 457 -6.94 59.98 -18.07
N ALA A 458 -6.27 60.58 -17.08
CA ALA A 458 -6.36 62.01 -16.83
C ALA A 458 -5.89 62.84 -18.03
N LYS A 459 -4.74 62.48 -18.61
CA LYS A 459 -4.20 63.14 -19.82
C LYS A 459 -5.09 62.98 -21.04
N ASN A 460 -5.77 61.84 -21.19
CA ASN A 460 -6.73 61.64 -22.26
C ASN A 460 -7.95 62.56 -22.11
N ARG A 461 -8.49 62.71 -20.89
CA ARG A 461 -9.59 63.67 -20.62
C ARG A 461 -9.18 65.12 -20.88
N ASP A 462 -7.96 65.49 -20.49
CA ASP A 462 -7.42 66.83 -20.80
C ASP A 462 -7.32 67.05 -22.32
N ASN A 463 -6.83 66.06 -23.07
CA ASN A 463 -6.73 66.11 -24.53
C ASN A 463 -8.10 66.21 -25.21
N GLU A 464 -9.11 65.48 -24.71
CA GLU A 464 -10.49 65.58 -25.20
C GLU A 464 -11.02 67.00 -25.01
N THR A 465 -10.83 67.57 -23.82
CA THR A 465 -11.26 68.94 -23.50
C THR A 465 -10.58 69.96 -24.42
N VAL A 466 -9.26 69.85 -24.62
CA VAL A 466 -8.51 70.75 -25.52
C VAL A 466 -8.98 70.59 -26.97
N ASN A 467 -9.27 69.37 -27.43
CA ASN A 467 -9.81 69.14 -28.77
C ASN A 467 -11.20 69.76 -28.96
N GLU A 468 -12.06 69.69 -27.95
CA GLU A 468 -13.37 70.36 -27.97
C GLU A 468 -13.22 71.88 -28.05
N GLU A 469 -12.35 72.48 -27.23
CA GLU A 469 -12.06 73.91 -27.27
C GLU A 469 -11.49 74.35 -28.63
N LEU A 470 -10.57 73.55 -29.19
CA LEU A 470 -10.00 73.80 -30.52
C LEU A 470 -11.08 73.75 -31.60
N SER A 471 -11.97 72.77 -31.55
CA SER A 471 -13.10 72.63 -32.47
C SER A 471 -14.05 73.84 -32.38
N GLN A 472 -14.38 74.29 -31.16
CA GLN A 472 -15.20 75.49 -30.95
C GLN A 472 -14.53 76.75 -31.50
N ARG A 473 -13.23 76.95 -31.22
CA ARG A 473 -12.43 78.06 -31.75
C ARG A 473 -12.37 78.03 -33.28
N GLN A 474 -12.19 76.86 -33.88
CA GLN A 474 -12.17 76.70 -35.34
C GLN A 474 -13.52 77.05 -35.95
N SER A 475 -14.63 76.65 -35.31
CA SER A 475 -15.98 77.02 -35.75
C SER A 475 -16.22 78.53 -35.67
N GLN A 476 -15.78 79.18 -34.58
CA GLN A 476 -15.86 80.64 -34.43
C GLN A 476 -15.01 81.37 -35.48
N LEU A 477 -13.81 80.87 -35.76
CA LEU A 477 -12.93 81.42 -36.79
C LEU A 477 -13.58 81.29 -38.18
N ASN A 478 -14.15 80.13 -38.51
CA ASN A 478 -14.84 79.93 -39.78
C ASN A 478 -16.08 80.85 -39.91
N SER A 479 -16.82 81.07 -38.82
CA SER A 479 -17.95 82.01 -38.79
C SER A 479 -17.49 83.44 -39.08
N THR A 480 -16.47 83.91 -38.36
CA THR A 480 -15.94 85.28 -38.55
C THR A 480 -15.32 85.47 -39.93
N LEU A 481 -14.64 84.47 -40.48
CA LEU A 481 -14.15 84.49 -41.87
C LEU A 481 -15.30 84.57 -42.88
N SER A 482 -16.41 83.87 -42.64
CA SER A 482 -17.60 83.95 -43.49
C SER A 482 -18.29 85.32 -43.42
N GLU A 483 -18.33 85.94 -42.24
CA GLU A 483 -18.86 87.30 -42.04
C GLU A 483 -17.99 88.36 -42.75
N LEU A 484 -16.67 88.19 -42.74
CA LEU A 484 -15.74 89.11 -43.41
C LEU A 484 -15.76 89.01 -44.95
N ALA A 485 -16.30 87.91 -45.48
CA ALA A 485 -16.38 87.65 -46.93
C ALA A 485 -17.69 88.15 -47.57
N GLN A 486 -18.67 88.60 -46.77
CA GLN A 486 -19.87 89.33 -47.21
C GLN A 486 -19.62 90.84 -47.19
#